data_AF-A0A4Y2WGX9-F1
#
_entry.id   AF-A0A4Y2WGX9-F1
#
_cell.length_a   1.000
_cell.length_b   1.000
_cell.length_c   1.000
_cell.angle_alpha   90.00
_cell.angle_beta   90.00
_cell.angle_gamma   90.00
#
_symmetry.space_group_name_H-M   'P 1'
#
loop_
_entity.id
_entity.type
_entity.pdbx_description
1 polymer ?
#
loop_
_entity_poly.entity_id
_entity_poly.type
_entity_poly.pdbx_seq_one_letter_code
_entity_poly.pdbx_strand_id
1 'polypeptide(L)' 'MILLNNAIHTWFSSFYIFNLVYPEECCATLEFIQRALLSINPNEKGTKMAKRFGKRVSIHPKVLKLLNKLRDFNSPWQL' A
#
# COMPACT_ATOMS: atom_id res chain seq x y z
N MET A 1 -13.65 5.38 17.10
CA MET A 1 -12.43 5.10 16.30
C MET A 1 -12.37 3.66 15.77
N ILE A 2 -12.81 2.65 16.54
CA ILE A 2 -12.76 1.21 16.15
C ILE A 2 -13.60 0.88 14.89
N LEU A 3 -14.78 1.49 14.72
CA LEU A 3 -15.69 1.18 13.60
C LEU A 3 -15.10 1.53 12.22
N LEU A 4 -14.40 2.67 12.13
CA LEU A 4 -13.84 3.18 10.88
C LEU A 4 -12.70 2.28 10.38
N ASN A 5 -11.80 1.86 11.27
CA ASN A 5 -10.71 0.97 10.90
C ASN A 5 -11.24 -0.38 10.39
N ASN A 6 -12.27 -0.93 11.02
CA ASN A 6 -12.88 -2.20 10.58
C ASN A 6 -13.56 -2.06 9.21
N ALA A 7 -14.28 -0.95 8.98
CA ALA A 7 -14.89 -0.68 7.68
C ALA A 7 -13.83 -0.57 6.56
N ILE A 8 -12.75 0.18 6.82
CA ILE A 8 -11.67 0.37 5.87
C ILE A 8 -10.91 -0.94 5.62
N HIS A 9 -10.62 -1.72 6.65
CA HIS A 9 -10.01 -3.06 6.53
C HIS A 9 -10.86 -4.00 5.68
N THR A 10 -12.18 -4.00 5.92
CA THR A 10 -13.14 -4.81 5.14
C THR A 10 -13.15 -4.39 3.67
N TRP A 11 -13.15 -3.08 3.41
CA TRP A 11 -13.09 -2.54 2.06
C TRP A 11 -11.79 -2.94 1.33
N PHE A 12 -10.62 -2.80 1.96
CA PHE A 12 -9.35 -3.24 1.38
C PHE A 12 -9.30 -4.76 1.16
N SER A 13 -9.84 -5.55 2.11
CA SER A 13 -9.91 -7.01 1.99
C SER A 13 -10.77 -7.47 0.82
N SER A 14 -11.83 -6.71 0.49
CA SER A 14 -12.73 -7.02 -0.63
C SER A 14 -12.00 -7.10 -1.98
N PHE A 15 -10.95 -6.30 -2.19
CA PHE A 15 -10.13 -6.36 -3.42
C PHE A 15 -9.37 -7.69 -3.54
N TYR A 16 -8.96 -8.27 -2.41
CA TYR A 16 -8.30 -9.57 -2.39
C TYR A 16 -9.30 -10.70 -2.63
N ILE A 17 -10.41 -10.69 -1.86
CA ILE A 17 -11.46 -11.74 -1.89
C ILE A 17 -12.16 -11.80 -3.24
N PHE A 18 -12.62 -10.66 -3.77
CA PHE A 18 -13.36 -10.60 -5.04
C PHE A 18 -12.46 -10.50 -6.27
N ASN A 19 -11.15 -10.65 -6.08
CA ASN A 19 -10.16 -10.55 -7.15
C ASN A 19 -10.24 -9.25 -7.99
N LEU A 20 -10.53 -8.14 -7.32
CA LEU A 20 -10.56 -6.82 -7.94
C LEU A 20 -9.14 -6.26 -8.04
N VAL A 21 -8.94 -5.41 -9.04
CA VAL A 21 -7.70 -4.66 -9.24
C VAL A 21 -7.96 -3.20 -8.87
N TYR A 22 -7.00 -2.56 -8.20
CA TYR A 22 -7.11 -1.13 -7.97
C TYR A 22 -7.17 -0.36 -9.30
N PRO A 23 -7.98 0.70 -9.39
CA PRO A 23 -7.95 1.58 -10.55
C PRO A 23 -6.54 2.11 -10.79
N GLU A 24 -6.11 2.17 -12.05
CA GLU A 24 -4.71 2.49 -12.40
C GLU A 24 -4.28 3.87 -11.87
N GLU A 25 -5.18 4.85 -11.95
CA GLU A 25 -4.96 6.25 -11.55
C GLU A 25 -4.66 6.40 -10.06
N CYS A 26 -5.28 5.58 -9.20
CA CYS A 26 -5.16 5.68 -7.74
C CYS A 26 -4.43 4.49 -7.10
N CYS A 27 -3.97 3.52 -7.90
CA CYS A 27 -3.32 2.29 -7.44
C CYS A 27 -2.17 2.55 -6.46
N ALA A 28 -1.29 3.53 -6.75
CA ALA A 28 -0.18 3.88 -5.89
C ALA A 28 -0.64 4.44 -4.53
N THR A 29 -1.67 5.29 -4.55
CA THR A 29 -2.21 5.92 -3.34
C THR A 29 -2.91 4.89 -2.46
N LEU A 30 -3.71 4.01 -3.06
CA LEU A 30 -4.39 2.94 -2.33
C LEU A 30 -3.40 1.95 -1.72
N GLU A 31 -2.34 1.57 -2.47
CA GLU A 31 -1.29 0.72 -1.93
C GLU A 31 -0.52 1.38 -0.78
N PHE A 32 -0.26 2.69 -0.86
CA PHE A 32 0.37 3.44 0.24
C PHE A 32 -0.51 3.42 1.49
N ILE A 33 -1.80 3.73 1.38
CA ILE A 33 -2.74 3.72 2.51
C ILE A 33 -2.78 2.32 3.14
N GLN A 34 -2.94 1.29 2.31
CA GLN A 34 -2.97 -0.10 2.75
C GLN A 34 -1.73 -0.49 3.56
N ARG A 35 -0.53 -0.24 3.02
CA ARG A 35 0.72 -0.73 3.60
C ARG A 35 1.22 0.13 4.76
N ALA A 36 1.12 1.46 4.64
CA ALA A 36 1.75 2.40 5.57
C ALA A 36 0.82 2.86 6.70
N LEU A 37 -0.47 3.03 6.43
CA LEU A 37 -1.42 3.56 7.42
C LEU A 37 -2.24 2.46 8.09
N LEU A 38 -2.56 1.40 7.35
CA LEU A 38 -3.43 0.31 7.85
C LEU A 38 -2.66 -0.96 8.21
N SER A 39 -1.35 -1.00 7.92
CA SER A 39 -0.49 -2.16 8.13
C SER A 39 -1.02 -3.46 7.53
N ILE A 40 -1.71 -3.39 6.38
CA ILE A 40 -2.20 -4.55 5.65
C ILE A 40 -1.13 -4.94 4.63
N ASN A 41 -0.54 -6.13 4.79
CA ASN A 41 0.63 -6.61 4.03
C ASN A 41 1.77 -5.57 3.97
N PRO A 42 2.28 -5.07 5.11
CA PRO A 42 3.22 -3.94 5.13
C PRO A 42 4.54 -4.30 4.43
N ASN A 43 5.08 -5.48 4.72
CA ASN A 43 6.39 -5.94 4.23
C ASN A 43 6.30 -7.10 3.22
N GLU A 44 5.11 -7.66 3.03
CA GLU A 44 4.94 -8.84 2.19
C GLU A 44 4.91 -8.49 0.71
N LYS A 45 5.59 -9.36 -0.07
CA LYS A 45 5.47 -9.38 -1.53
C LYS A 45 4.15 -10.07 -1.85
N GLY A 46 3.09 -9.28 -2.03
CA GLY A 46 1.76 -9.81 -2.37
C GLY A 46 1.82 -10.73 -3.60
N THR A 47 0.97 -11.75 -3.62
CA THR A 47 0.90 -12.75 -4.70
C THR A 47 0.34 -12.18 -6.00
N LYS A 48 -0.47 -11.13 -5.94
CA LYS A 48 -1.00 -10.40 -7.10
C LYS A 48 0.01 -9.38 -7.59
N MET A 49 1.04 -9.86 -8.30
CA MET A 49 2.08 -9.00 -8.87
C MET A 49 1.62 -8.43 -10.21
N ALA A 50 1.47 -7.11 -10.29
CA ALA A 50 1.35 -6.46 -11.58
C ALA A 50 2.69 -6.53 -12.32
N LYS A 51 2.68 -6.98 -13.59
CA LYS A 51 3.82 -6.75 -14.48
C LYS A 51 3.83 -5.27 -14.83
N ARG A 52 4.83 -4.54 -14.36
CA ARG A 52 5.08 -3.15 -14.77
C ARG A 52 6.45 -3.06 -15.39
N PHE A 53 6.53 -2.48 -16.60
CA PHE A 53 7.77 -2.34 -17.36
C PHE A 53 8.55 -3.66 -17.54
N GLY A 54 7.84 -4.75 -17.83
CA GLY A 54 8.44 -6.08 -18.03
C GLY A 54 9.00 -6.75 -16.76
N LYS A 55 9.02 -6.06 -15.61
CA LYS A 55 9.45 -6.60 -14.33
C LYS A 55 8.25 -6.91 -13.44
N ARG A 56 8.34 -8.02 -12.70
CA ARG A 56 7.41 -8.33 -11.62
C ARG A 56 7.80 -7.46 -10.42
N VAL A 57 7.03 -6.41 -10.16
CA VAL A 57 7.28 -5.52 -9.00
C VAL A 57 6.22 -5.81 -7.95
N SER A 58 6.65 -6.10 -6.72
CA SER A 58 5.75 -6.46 -5.61
C SER A 58 5.13 -5.25 -4.91
N ILE A 59 5.72 -4.07 -5.08
CA ILE A 59 5.27 -2.79 -4.51
C ILE A 59 5.40 -1.72 -5.58
N HIS A 60 4.42 -0.83 -5.71
CA HIS A 60 4.50 0.28 -6.64
C HIS A 60 5.79 1.12 -6.42
N PRO A 61 6.61 1.38 -7.45
CA PRO A 61 7.92 2.04 -7.28
C PRO A 61 7.85 3.41 -6.59
N LYS A 62 6.82 4.21 -6.89
CA LYS A 62 6.59 5.50 -6.21
C LYS A 62 6.32 5.32 -4.71
N VAL A 63 5.57 4.28 -4.33
CA VAL A 63 5.26 3.97 -2.93
C VAL A 63 6.53 3.55 -2.22
N LEU A 64 7.29 2.60 -2.80
CA LEU A 64 8.57 2.17 -2.23
C LEU A 64 9.55 3.35 -2.05
N LYS A 65 9.66 4.22 -3.06
CA LYS A 65 10.51 5.41 -3.00
C LYS A 65 10.05 6.37 -1.89
N LEU A 66 8.75 6.58 -1.74
CA LEU A 66 8.19 7.43 -0.68
C LEU A 66 8.44 6.82 0.70
N LEU A 67 8.18 5.52 0.88
CA LEU A 67 8.40 4.83 2.16
C LEU A 67 9.87 4.88 2.59
N ASN A 68 10.80 4.67 1.67
CA ASN A 68 12.23 4.81 1.97
C ASN A 68 12.58 6.25 2.37
N LYS A 69 12.07 7.25 1.65
CA LYS A 69 12.26 8.66 2.02
C LYS A 69 11.69 9.00 3.39
N LEU A 70 10.52 8.45 3.74
CA LEU A 70 9.89 8.65 5.05
C LEU A 70 10.68 7.96 6.17
N ARG A 71 11.24 6.77 5.91
CA ARG A 71 12.08 6.06 6.87
C ARG A 71 13.40 6.78 7.14
N ASP A 72 14.01 7.32 6.09
CA ASP A 72 15.27 8.03 6.17
C ASP A 72 15.06 9.53 6.51
N PHE A 73 13.81 9.95 6.73
CA PHE A 73 13.47 11.30 7.15
C PHE A 73 13.95 11.51 8.58
N ASN A 74 14.91 12.42 8.73
CA ASN A 74 15.40 12.92 10.00
C ASN A 74 15.16 14.44 10.06
N SER A 75 14.23 14.86 10.90
CA SER A 75 13.81 16.25 11.09
C SER A 75 14.11 16.67 12.52
N PRO A 76 14.59 17.92 12.74
CA PRO A 76 14.74 18.48 14.08
C PRO A 76 13.42 18.57 14.87
N TRP A 77 12.28 18.34 14.21
CA TRP A 77 10.94 18.31 14.81
C TRP A 77 10.36 16.89 14.95
N GLN A 78 11.15 15.83 14.74
CA GLN A 78 10.75 14.48 15.16
C GLN A 78 10.90 14.39 16.68
N LEU A 79 9.77 14.21 17.38
CA LEU A 79 9.71 13.95 18.83
C LEU A 79 10.44 12.67 19.21
#